data_AF-A0A8S2YC68-F1
#
_entry.id   AF-A0A8S2YC68-F1
#
_cell.length_a   1.000
_cell.length_b   1.000
_cell.length_c   1.000
_cell.angle_alpha   90.00
_cell.angle_beta   90.00
_cell.angle_gamma   90.00
#
_symmetry.space_group_name_H-M   'P 1'
#
loop_
_entity.id
_entity.type
_entity.pdbx_description
1 polymer ?
#
loop_
_entity_poly.entity_id
_entity_poly.type
_entity_poly.pdbx_seq_one_letter_code
_entity_poly.pdbx_strand_id
1 'polypeptide(L)'
;MKNISNRIYPLFRLSEFNFSAGTYEEWRLDENLFPNSVKGNKLQNWMRERWLDIRQINKLAPAMSARLNLATKKGCDGVELDNVDAYMVNNNRSGFRLSYNDQLKYNIWLAKEAHQRNLSVGLKNDLDQIKDLVEYFDWALNKQCWEYKTCDMLQPFIKANKAIFNFEHRTMNRCPQAIQKKFSSIQSPKSLDGRNMKMCNEQGQLVSF
;
A
#
# COMPACT_ATOMS: atom_id res chain seq x y z
N MET A 1 13.24 -23.96 -11.80
CA MET A 1 12.66 -22.98 -10.85
C MET A 1 13.63 -21.80 -10.76
N LYS A 2 13.37 -20.70 -11.47
CA LYS A 2 14.28 -19.54 -11.54
C LYS A 2 13.96 -18.58 -10.38
N ASN A 3 14.98 -18.24 -9.60
CA ASN A 3 14.95 -17.33 -8.46
C ASN A 3 14.26 -16.01 -8.77
N ILE A 4 13.17 -15.72 -8.06
CA ILE A 4 12.46 -14.43 -8.08
C ILE A 4 13.29 -13.31 -7.40
N SER A 5 14.41 -13.64 -6.74
CA SER A 5 15.27 -12.64 -6.07
C SER A 5 16.15 -11.80 -6.99
N ASN A 6 16.46 -12.24 -8.23
CA ASN A 6 17.45 -11.55 -9.08
C ASN A 6 16.86 -10.43 -9.95
N ARG A 7 15.76 -9.81 -9.51
CA ARG A 7 15.11 -8.70 -10.23
C ARG A 7 14.56 -7.62 -9.28
N ILE A 8 15.37 -7.20 -8.30
CA ILE A 8 15.03 -6.03 -7.47
C ILE A 8 15.05 -4.73 -8.30
N TYR A 9 15.86 -4.66 -9.38
CA TYR A 9 15.91 -3.50 -10.28
C TYR A 9 14.71 -3.36 -11.25
N PRO A 10 14.13 -4.45 -11.80
CA PRO A 10 12.89 -4.35 -12.59
C PRO A 10 11.60 -4.18 -11.79
N LEU A 11 11.57 -4.44 -10.48
CA LEU A 11 10.33 -4.35 -9.69
C LEU A 11 9.89 -2.89 -9.44
N PHE A 12 10.82 -1.95 -9.29
CA PHE A 12 10.50 -0.50 -9.35
C PHE A 12 10.27 0.01 -10.78
N ARG A 13 10.29 -0.90 -11.77
CA ARG A 13 9.92 -0.68 -13.16
C ARG A 13 8.59 -1.35 -13.54
N LEU A 14 7.91 -2.00 -12.58
CA LEU A 14 6.47 -2.16 -12.70
C LEU A 14 5.92 -0.74 -12.80
N SER A 15 5.12 -0.46 -13.82
CA SER A 15 4.45 0.84 -13.87
C SER A 15 3.35 0.84 -12.82
N GLU A 16 3.74 1.05 -11.56
CA GLU A 16 2.83 1.00 -10.42
C GLU A 16 1.97 2.26 -10.40
N PHE A 17 0.65 2.07 -10.41
CA PHE A 17 -0.30 3.16 -10.25
C PHE A 17 -0.71 3.24 -8.78
N ASN A 18 -0.20 4.25 -8.08
CA ASN A 18 -0.62 4.56 -6.71
C ASN A 18 -1.89 5.42 -6.71
N PHE A 19 -2.84 5.04 -5.86
CA PHE A 19 -3.92 5.92 -5.42
C PHE A 19 -4.38 5.57 -4.02
N SER A 20 -4.97 6.54 -3.32
CA SER A 20 -5.61 6.24 -2.04
C SER A 20 -6.94 5.53 -2.25
N ALA A 21 -7.13 4.39 -1.57
CA ALA A 21 -8.39 3.65 -1.56
C ALA A 21 -9.20 3.89 -0.27
N GLY A 22 -8.57 4.40 0.80
CA GLY A 22 -9.24 4.71 2.07
C GLY A 22 -9.48 6.20 2.33
N THR A 23 -9.01 7.08 1.46
CA THR A 23 -9.27 8.53 1.55
C THR A 23 -9.74 9.14 0.24
N TYR A 24 -10.57 10.17 0.37
CA TYR A 24 -10.94 11.11 -0.66
C TYR A 24 -9.86 12.18 -0.81
N GLU A 25 -9.51 12.51 -2.05
CA GLU A 25 -8.50 13.52 -2.41
C GLU A 25 -9.15 14.58 -3.33
N GLU A 26 -9.31 15.81 -2.85
CA GLU A 26 -10.07 16.88 -3.54
C GLU A 26 -9.45 17.31 -4.90
N TRP A 27 -8.20 16.97 -5.17
CA TRP A 27 -7.49 17.35 -6.39
C TRP A 27 -7.56 16.29 -7.51
N ARG A 28 -8.22 15.14 -7.26
CA ARG A 28 -8.36 14.09 -8.27
C ARG A 28 -9.50 14.42 -9.22
N LEU A 29 -9.34 14.03 -10.49
CA LEU A 29 -10.35 14.27 -11.53
C LEU A 29 -11.69 13.55 -11.28
N ASP A 30 -11.69 12.54 -10.41
CA ASP A 30 -12.85 11.73 -10.05
C ASP A 30 -13.46 12.10 -8.69
N GLU A 31 -13.10 13.26 -8.12
CA GLU A 31 -13.57 13.71 -6.80
C GLU A 31 -15.10 13.80 -6.72
N ASN A 32 -15.74 14.15 -7.84
CA ASN A 32 -17.19 14.28 -7.97
C ASN A 32 -17.95 12.94 -7.90
N LEU A 33 -17.26 11.79 -8.02
CA LEU A 33 -17.85 10.47 -7.85
C LEU A 33 -18.10 10.12 -6.38
N PHE A 34 -17.57 10.91 -5.44
CA PHE A 34 -17.72 10.66 -4.01
C PHE A 34 -18.87 11.50 -3.43
N PRO A 35 -20.00 10.90 -3.04
CA PRO A 35 -21.06 11.63 -2.35
C PRO A 35 -20.59 12.11 -0.97
N ASN A 36 -21.17 13.20 -0.47
CA ASN A 36 -20.80 13.73 0.86
C ASN A 36 -20.99 12.69 1.99
N SER A 37 -21.93 11.74 1.83
CA SER A 37 -22.20 10.70 2.83
C SER A 37 -21.04 9.73 3.07
N VAL A 38 -20.05 9.67 2.18
CA VAL A 38 -18.87 8.80 2.36
C VAL A 38 -17.64 9.57 2.85
N LYS A 39 -17.69 10.90 2.93
CA LYS A 39 -16.54 11.75 3.30
C LYS A 39 -16.55 12.02 4.80
N GLY A 40 -15.51 11.57 5.49
CA GLY A 40 -15.33 11.75 6.93
C GLY A 40 -14.47 12.97 7.28
N ASN A 41 -13.75 12.83 8.38
CA ASN A 41 -12.84 13.84 8.89
C ASN A 41 -11.58 13.94 8.03
N LYS A 42 -10.94 15.12 8.10
CA LYS A 42 -9.71 15.40 7.36
C LYS A 42 -8.58 14.51 7.86
N LEU A 43 -7.77 13.98 6.93
CA LEU A 43 -6.54 13.27 7.27
C LEU A 43 -5.56 14.27 7.93
N GLN A 44 -4.91 13.85 9.02
CA GLN A 44 -4.01 14.73 9.77
C GLN A 44 -2.87 15.21 8.86
N ASN A 45 -2.61 16.53 8.86
CA ASN A 45 -1.63 17.22 8.01
C ASN A 45 -2.00 17.34 6.52
N TRP A 46 -3.15 16.81 6.09
CA TRP A 46 -3.61 16.84 4.69
C TRP A 46 -5.02 17.42 4.61
N MET A 47 -5.13 18.76 4.62
CA MET A 47 -6.42 19.44 4.81
C MET A 47 -7.45 19.23 3.70
N ARG A 48 -7.00 18.80 2.52
CA ARG A 48 -7.82 18.51 1.32
C ARG A 48 -8.04 17.00 1.11
N GLU A 49 -7.63 16.19 2.08
CA GLU A 49 -7.79 14.75 2.08
C GLU A 49 -8.68 14.32 3.25
N ARG A 50 -9.59 13.38 3.03
CA ARG A 50 -10.57 12.95 4.04
C ARG A 50 -10.71 11.45 4.08
N TRP A 51 -10.91 10.87 5.25
CA TRP A 51 -11.23 9.46 5.38
C TRP A 51 -12.53 9.09 4.66
N LEU A 52 -12.60 7.89 4.11
CA LEU A 52 -13.78 7.34 3.46
C LEU A 52 -14.56 6.39 4.39
N ASP A 53 -15.88 6.39 4.29
CA ASP A 53 -16.71 5.33 4.89
C ASP A 53 -16.67 4.07 4.03
N ILE A 54 -15.66 3.24 4.27
CA ILE A 54 -15.39 2.00 3.52
C ILE A 54 -16.51 0.94 3.61
N ARG A 55 -17.47 1.10 4.54
CA ARG A 55 -18.66 0.24 4.61
C ARG A 55 -19.60 0.45 3.42
N GLN A 56 -19.55 1.65 2.81
CA GLN A 56 -20.41 2.03 1.69
C GLN A 56 -19.77 1.66 0.35
N ILE A 57 -19.31 0.40 0.20
CA ILE A 57 -18.58 -0.09 -0.99
C ILE A 57 -19.28 0.29 -2.29
N ASN A 58 -20.61 0.12 -2.39
CA ASN A 58 -21.37 0.47 -3.59
C ASN A 58 -21.24 1.94 -4.02
N LYS A 59 -21.03 2.87 -3.07
CA LYS A 59 -20.83 4.30 -3.37
C LYS A 59 -19.37 4.63 -3.68
N LEU A 60 -18.42 3.82 -3.22
CA LEU A 60 -16.99 3.97 -3.51
C LEU A 60 -16.58 3.26 -4.81
N ALA A 61 -17.31 2.21 -5.17
CA ALA A 61 -17.02 1.33 -6.30
C ALA A 61 -16.84 2.06 -7.64
N PRO A 62 -17.66 3.07 -8.00
CA PRO A 62 -17.45 3.80 -9.25
C PRO A 62 -16.07 4.44 -9.35
N ALA A 63 -15.61 5.10 -8.28
CA ALA A 63 -14.32 5.78 -8.26
C ALA A 63 -13.15 4.78 -8.26
N MET A 64 -13.17 3.77 -7.38
CA MET A 64 -12.09 2.79 -7.31
C MET A 64 -12.00 1.96 -8.60
N SER A 65 -13.13 1.58 -9.19
CA SER A 65 -13.16 0.89 -10.49
C SER A 65 -12.59 1.77 -11.60
N ALA A 66 -12.90 3.07 -11.62
CA ALA A 66 -12.36 4.01 -12.59
C ALA A 66 -10.84 4.15 -12.46
N ARG A 67 -10.31 4.21 -11.23
CA ARG A 67 -8.88 4.25 -10.94
C ARG A 67 -8.16 2.97 -11.38
N LEU A 68 -8.71 1.80 -11.08
CA LEU A 68 -8.17 0.52 -11.54
C LEU A 68 -8.22 0.39 -13.07
N ASN A 69 -9.33 0.79 -13.71
CA ASN A 69 -9.43 0.83 -15.17
C ASN A 69 -8.37 1.77 -15.79
N LEU A 70 -8.10 2.91 -15.14
CA LEU A 70 -7.06 3.84 -15.58
C LEU A 70 -5.67 3.22 -15.47
N ALA A 71 -5.38 2.46 -14.40
CA ALA A 71 -4.14 1.71 -14.27
C ALA A 71 -3.96 0.73 -15.44
N THR A 72 -4.98 -0.08 -15.75
CA THR A 72 -4.94 -0.99 -16.91
C THR A 72 -4.72 -0.22 -18.23
N LYS A 73 -5.42 0.89 -18.45
CA LYS A 73 -5.25 1.73 -19.66
C LYS A 73 -3.86 2.32 -19.79
N LYS A 74 -3.18 2.58 -18.68
CA LYS A 74 -1.80 3.08 -18.64
C LYS A 74 -0.75 1.97 -18.81
N GLY A 75 -1.17 0.71 -18.92
CA GLY A 75 -0.27 -0.43 -19.03
C GLY A 75 0.35 -0.84 -17.70
N CYS A 76 -0.26 -0.48 -16.58
CA CYS A 76 0.21 -0.82 -15.24
C CYS A 76 0.17 -2.32 -15.00
N ASP A 77 1.26 -2.85 -14.44
CA ASP A 77 1.36 -4.26 -14.04
C ASP A 77 0.70 -4.52 -12.68
N GLY A 78 0.61 -3.47 -11.85
CA GLY A 78 0.02 -3.56 -10.53
C GLY A 78 -0.31 -2.20 -9.92
N VAL A 79 -0.99 -2.25 -8.77
CA VAL A 79 -1.49 -1.09 -8.04
C VAL A 79 -1.13 -1.17 -6.56
N GLU A 80 -0.78 -0.01 -6.01
CA GLU A 80 -0.65 0.23 -4.58
C GLU A 80 -1.88 0.99 -4.10
N LEU A 81 -2.56 0.45 -3.10
CA LEU A 81 -3.77 1.05 -2.52
C LEU A 81 -3.43 1.71 -1.18
N ASP A 82 -3.42 3.04 -1.14
CA ASP A 82 -3.08 3.77 0.10
C ASP A 82 -4.27 3.90 1.07
N ASN A 83 -3.94 4.08 2.35
CA ASN A 83 -4.85 4.30 3.47
C ASN A 83 -5.88 3.17 3.69
N VAL A 84 -5.48 1.92 3.39
CA VAL A 84 -6.32 0.71 3.54
C VAL A 84 -6.30 0.13 4.97
N ASP A 85 -6.03 0.97 5.96
CA ASP A 85 -5.91 0.66 7.40
C ASP A 85 -6.77 1.60 8.28
N ALA A 86 -7.81 2.22 7.68
CA ALA A 86 -8.64 3.25 8.29
C ALA A 86 -9.31 2.84 9.62
N TYR A 87 -9.60 1.53 9.82
CA TYR A 87 -10.17 1.05 11.08
C TYR A 87 -9.22 1.15 12.28
N MET A 88 -7.91 1.20 12.05
CA MET A 88 -6.91 1.40 13.11
C MET A 88 -6.88 2.85 13.59
N VAL A 89 -7.45 3.78 12.81
CA VAL A 89 -7.55 5.18 13.16
C VAL A 89 -8.74 5.36 14.09
N ASN A 90 -8.50 6.01 15.24
CA ASN A 90 -9.53 6.34 16.22
C ASN A 90 -10.79 6.91 15.52
N ASN A 91 -11.98 6.43 15.89
CA ASN A 91 -13.26 6.83 15.28
C ASN A 91 -13.45 8.36 15.19
N ASN A 92 -12.97 9.13 16.17
CA ASN A 92 -13.05 10.59 16.16
C ASN A 92 -12.10 11.22 15.13
N ARG A 93 -11.03 10.53 14.75
CA ARG A 93 -10.08 10.98 13.72
C ARG A 93 -10.55 10.66 12.31
N SER A 94 -11.19 9.50 12.09
CA SER A 94 -11.76 9.17 10.77
C SER A 94 -13.14 9.81 10.55
N GLY A 95 -13.90 10.03 11.63
CA GLY A 95 -15.32 10.39 11.56
C GLY A 95 -16.25 9.18 11.38
N PHE A 96 -15.70 7.97 11.36
CA PHE A 96 -16.45 6.73 11.18
C PHE A 96 -16.03 5.69 12.22
N ARG A 97 -17.03 4.96 12.74
CA ARG A 97 -16.77 3.76 13.55
C ARG A 97 -16.58 2.56 12.63
N LEU A 98 -15.35 2.38 12.17
CA LEU A 98 -14.96 1.26 11.31
C LEU A 98 -14.46 0.10 12.17
N SER A 99 -14.94 -1.10 11.89
CA SER A 99 -14.45 -2.31 12.53
C SER A 99 -13.36 -3.00 11.70
N TYR A 100 -12.64 -3.92 12.34
CA TYR A 100 -11.74 -4.86 11.66
C TYR A 100 -12.44 -5.54 10.47
N ASN A 101 -13.66 -6.04 10.67
CA ASN A 101 -14.40 -6.73 9.61
C ASN A 101 -14.85 -5.80 8.47
N ASP A 102 -15.05 -4.51 8.74
CA ASP A 102 -15.37 -3.54 7.69
C ASP A 102 -14.17 -3.32 6.78
N GLN A 103 -12.98 -3.14 7.37
CA GLN A 103 -11.73 -3.03 6.61
C GLN A 103 -11.43 -4.31 5.84
N LEU A 104 -11.56 -5.47 6.49
CA LEU A 104 -11.27 -6.75 5.87
C LEU A 104 -12.13 -6.96 4.62
N LYS A 105 -13.45 -6.70 4.72
CA LYS A 105 -14.37 -6.79 3.57
C LYS A 105 -13.99 -5.85 2.44
N TYR A 106 -13.64 -4.61 2.77
CA TYR A 106 -13.26 -3.61 1.76
C TYR A 106 -11.95 -3.96 1.07
N ASN A 107 -10.92 -4.36 1.82
CA ASN A 107 -9.61 -4.75 1.30
C ASN A 107 -9.70 -6.00 0.40
N ILE A 108 -10.50 -7.01 0.80
CA ILE A 108 -10.78 -8.18 -0.05
C ILE A 108 -11.50 -7.78 -1.35
N TRP A 109 -12.48 -6.88 -1.27
CA TRP A 109 -13.16 -6.39 -2.47
C TRP A 109 -12.21 -5.66 -3.41
N LEU A 110 -11.37 -4.76 -2.89
CA LEU A 110 -10.36 -4.04 -3.67
C LEU A 110 -9.39 -4.99 -4.38
N ALA A 111 -8.89 -6.01 -3.67
CA ALA A 111 -7.98 -6.99 -4.24
C ALA A 111 -8.64 -7.77 -5.39
N LYS A 112 -9.89 -8.21 -5.20
CA LYS A 112 -10.68 -8.89 -6.24
C LYS A 112 -10.91 -8.00 -7.46
N GLU A 113 -11.21 -6.72 -7.28
CA GLU A 113 -11.39 -5.77 -8.39
C GLU A 113 -10.09 -5.57 -9.18
N ALA A 114 -8.94 -5.50 -8.50
CA ALA A 114 -7.65 -5.42 -9.18
C ALA A 114 -7.36 -6.70 -9.99
N HIS A 115 -7.56 -7.88 -9.39
CA HIS A 115 -7.35 -9.16 -10.06
C HIS A 115 -8.27 -9.40 -11.25
N GLN A 116 -9.54 -8.95 -11.21
CA GLN A 116 -10.45 -9.00 -12.36
C GLN A 116 -9.90 -8.23 -13.59
N ARG A 117 -8.98 -7.29 -13.37
CA ARG A 117 -8.34 -6.48 -14.42
C ARG A 117 -6.92 -6.94 -14.73
N ASN A 118 -6.52 -8.12 -14.23
CA ASN A 118 -5.17 -8.67 -14.31
C ASN A 118 -4.08 -7.75 -13.72
N LEU A 119 -4.45 -6.90 -12.76
CA LEU A 119 -3.51 -6.06 -12.03
C LEU A 119 -3.03 -6.82 -10.79
N SER A 120 -1.72 -6.83 -10.56
CA SER A 120 -1.19 -7.21 -9.25
C SER A 120 -1.58 -6.16 -8.19
N VAL A 121 -1.77 -6.54 -6.94
CA VAL A 121 -2.20 -5.64 -5.86
C VAL A 121 -1.38 -5.81 -4.58
N GLY A 122 -0.91 -4.68 -4.05
CA GLY A 122 -0.11 -4.62 -2.82
C GLY A 122 -0.93 -4.24 -1.58
N LEU A 123 -0.74 -4.97 -0.47
CA LEU A 123 -1.31 -4.58 0.83
C LEU A 123 -0.40 -3.54 1.47
N LYS A 124 -0.91 -2.34 1.70
CA LYS A 124 -0.12 -1.27 2.30
C LYS A 124 -0.36 -1.12 3.79
N ASN A 125 0.70 -1.23 4.59
CA ASN A 125 0.78 -0.97 6.03
C ASN A 125 -0.18 -1.75 6.96
N ASP A 126 -1.30 -2.31 6.49
CA ASP A 126 -2.35 -2.92 7.33
C ASP A 126 -1.89 -4.24 8.00
N LEU A 127 -0.95 -4.11 8.94
CA LEU A 127 -0.17 -5.20 9.52
C LEU A 127 -1.04 -6.14 10.37
N ASP A 128 -2.02 -5.58 11.06
CA ASP A 128 -2.91 -6.29 11.97
C ASP A 128 -3.84 -7.26 11.23
N GLN A 129 -4.17 -6.99 9.96
CA GLN A 129 -5.04 -7.84 9.14
C GLN A 129 -4.28 -8.84 8.24
N ILE A 130 -2.95 -8.84 8.25
CA ILE A 130 -2.14 -9.64 7.30
C ILE A 130 -2.53 -11.12 7.29
N LYS A 131 -2.80 -11.72 8.45
CA LYS A 131 -3.13 -13.16 8.51
C LYS A 131 -4.39 -13.52 7.71
N ASP A 132 -5.33 -12.60 7.62
CA ASP A 132 -6.59 -12.78 6.91
C ASP A 132 -6.55 -12.21 5.48
N LEU A 133 -5.58 -11.32 5.19
CA LEU A 133 -5.44 -10.67 3.87
C LEU A 133 -4.36 -11.27 2.98
N VAL A 134 -3.40 -12.01 3.53
CA VAL A 134 -2.21 -12.48 2.79
C VAL A 134 -2.57 -13.34 1.58
N GLU A 135 -3.71 -14.05 1.58
CA GLU A 135 -4.14 -14.84 0.43
C GLU A 135 -4.63 -13.97 -0.75
N TYR A 136 -5.18 -12.78 -0.47
CA TYR A 136 -5.80 -11.91 -1.47
C TYR A 136 -4.83 -10.92 -2.13
N PHE A 137 -3.72 -10.58 -1.48
CA PHE A 137 -2.75 -9.62 -2.00
C PHE A 137 -1.50 -10.30 -2.54
N ASP A 138 -0.85 -9.75 -3.56
CA ASP A 138 0.29 -10.38 -4.24
C ASP A 138 1.64 -10.04 -3.58
N TRP A 139 1.70 -8.92 -2.88
CA TRP A 139 2.86 -8.40 -2.19
C TRP A 139 2.44 -7.44 -1.08
N ALA A 140 3.39 -7.10 -0.20
CA ALA A 140 3.19 -6.10 0.84
C ALA A 140 4.03 -4.85 0.56
N LEU A 141 3.43 -3.69 0.80
CA LEU A 141 4.13 -2.43 0.90
C LEU A 141 4.08 -1.94 2.33
N ASN A 142 5.22 -1.76 2.97
CA ASN A 142 5.23 -1.24 4.33
C ASN A 142 6.09 0.01 4.43
N LYS A 143 5.65 0.98 5.22
CA LYS A 143 6.46 2.12 5.63
C LYS A 143 6.95 1.89 7.05
N GLN A 144 8.27 1.99 7.22
CA GLN A 144 8.96 2.16 8.49
C GLN A 144 8.90 0.97 9.46
N CYS A 145 8.85 -0.28 8.96
CA CYS A 145 8.79 -1.42 9.87
C CYS A 145 10.04 -1.52 10.76
N TRP A 146 11.20 -1.04 10.27
CA TRP A 146 12.43 -1.08 11.04
C TRP A 146 12.44 -0.03 12.14
N GLU A 147 11.98 1.19 11.84
CA GLU A 147 11.78 2.25 12.85
C GLU A 147 10.85 1.78 13.96
N TYR A 148 9.70 1.21 13.58
CA TYR A 148 8.64 0.83 14.53
C TYR A 148 8.76 -0.59 15.08
N LYS A 149 9.80 -1.33 14.69
CA LYS A 149 10.04 -2.74 15.09
C LYS A 149 8.87 -3.68 14.77
N THR A 150 8.18 -3.44 13.65
CA THR A 150 7.01 -4.21 13.21
C THR A 150 7.30 -5.17 12.05
N CYS A 151 8.55 -5.29 11.58
CA CYS A 151 8.87 -6.08 10.38
C CYS A 151 8.48 -7.57 10.50
N ASP A 152 8.46 -8.12 11.72
CA ASP A 152 8.09 -9.52 11.93
C ASP A 152 6.61 -9.81 11.64
N MET A 153 5.75 -8.78 11.66
CA MET A 153 4.34 -8.93 11.29
C MET A 153 4.15 -9.25 9.80
N LEU A 154 5.13 -8.93 8.94
CA LEU A 154 5.08 -9.19 7.51
C LEU A 154 5.56 -10.62 7.15
N GLN A 155 6.03 -11.41 8.11
CA GLN A 155 6.48 -12.80 7.86
C GLN A 155 5.46 -13.70 7.14
N PRO A 156 4.13 -13.54 7.28
CA PRO A 156 3.17 -14.30 6.49
C PRO A 156 3.35 -14.14 4.97
N PHE A 157 3.72 -12.95 4.47
CA PHE A 157 4.02 -12.76 3.04
C PHE A 157 5.24 -13.59 2.61
N ILE A 158 6.31 -13.63 3.42
CA ILE A 158 7.47 -14.49 3.14
C ILE A 158 7.09 -15.97 3.12
N LYS A 159 6.29 -16.42 4.09
CA LYS A 159 5.81 -17.81 4.16
C LYS A 159 4.94 -18.17 2.95
N ALA A 160 4.18 -17.22 2.43
CA ALA A 160 3.39 -17.36 1.20
C ALA A 160 4.21 -17.16 -0.09
N ASN A 161 5.54 -16.99 0.01
CA ASN A 161 6.44 -16.72 -1.12
C ASN A 161 6.06 -15.44 -1.91
N LYS A 162 5.59 -14.42 -1.19
CA LYS A 162 5.17 -13.12 -1.72
C LYS A 162 6.19 -12.03 -1.35
N ALA A 163 6.35 -11.05 -2.24
CA ALA A 163 7.34 -9.99 -2.07
C ALA A 163 6.94 -9.02 -0.94
N ILE A 164 7.95 -8.43 -0.28
CA ILE A 164 7.78 -7.34 0.68
C ILE A 164 8.68 -6.19 0.25
N PHE A 165 8.04 -5.06 -0.01
CA PHE A 165 8.70 -3.78 -0.25
C PHE A 165 8.57 -2.92 1.01
N ASN A 166 9.69 -2.43 1.53
CA ASN A 166 9.69 -1.59 2.73
C ASN A 166 10.40 -0.26 2.48
N PHE A 167 9.78 0.83 2.94
CA PHE A 167 10.35 2.18 2.87
C PHE A 167 10.74 2.69 4.26
N GLU A 168 11.92 3.27 4.39
CA GLU A 168 12.39 3.94 5.59
C GLU A 168 12.67 5.42 5.32
N HIS A 169 12.25 6.29 6.22
CA HIS A 169 12.55 7.73 6.13
C HIS A 169 13.83 8.13 6.85
N ARG A 170 14.34 7.25 7.72
CA ARG A 170 15.62 7.42 8.42
C ARG A 170 16.70 6.59 7.75
N THR A 171 17.94 6.84 8.17
CA THR A 171 19.10 6.08 7.72
C THR A 171 18.89 4.58 7.90
N MET A 172 18.86 3.84 6.79
CA MET A 172 18.68 2.39 6.81
C MET A 172 20.02 1.70 7.14
N ASN A 173 20.18 1.28 8.40
CA ASN A 173 21.37 0.59 8.89
C ASN A 173 21.18 -0.93 9.07
N ARG A 174 20.06 -1.47 8.57
CA ARG A 174 19.69 -2.90 8.71
C ARG A 174 19.62 -3.64 7.38
N CYS A 175 20.40 -3.21 6.38
CA CYS A 175 20.40 -3.87 5.08
C CYS A 175 20.76 -5.37 5.14
N PRO A 176 21.75 -5.83 5.94
CA PRO A 176 22.00 -7.27 6.07
C PRO A 176 20.77 -8.05 6.59
N GLN A 177 20.07 -7.51 7.60
CA GLN A 177 18.86 -8.13 8.15
C GLN A 177 17.69 -8.08 7.16
N ALA A 178 17.56 -7.02 6.38
CA ALA A 178 16.55 -6.91 5.33
C ALA A 178 16.73 -8.00 4.27
N ILE A 179 17.95 -8.17 3.76
CA ILE A 179 18.27 -9.23 2.79
C ILE A 179 18.03 -10.62 3.40
N GLN A 180 18.47 -10.85 4.64
CA GLN A 180 18.24 -12.12 5.34
C GLN A 180 16.74 -12.44 5.49
N LYS A 181 15.90 -11.43 5.78
CA LYS A 181 14.45 -11.57 5.88
C LYS A 181 13.73 -11.51 4.53
N LYS A 182 14.45 -11.38 3.41
CA LYS A 182 13.93 -11.25 2.03
C LYS A 182 13.08 -9.99 1.79
N PHE A 183 13.45 -8.88 2.41
CA PHE A 183 12.80 -7.59 2.23
C PHE A 183 13.54 -6.78 1.18
N SER A 184 12.81 -6.24 0.21
CA SER A 184 13.29 -5.18 -0.68
C SER A 184 13.14 -3.85 0.05
N SER A 185 14.20 -3.37 0.69
CA SER A 185 14.16 -2.14 1.50
C SER A 185 14.79 -0.94 0.81
N ILE A 186 14.09 0.19 0.83
CA ILE A 186 14.54 1.49 0.34
C ILE A 186 14.53 2.50 1.48
N GLN A 187 15.53 3.38 1.49
CA GLN A 187 15.48 4.64 2.21
C GLN A 187 15.03 5.76 1.25
N SER A 188 14.06 6.57 1.66
CA SER A 188 13.54 7.68 0.88
C SER A 188 13.18 8.89 1.76
N PRO A 189 13.42 10.14 1.33
CA PRO A 189 12.87 11.31 2.01
C PRO A 189 11.34 11.28 2.10
N LYS A 190 10.78 12.02 3.06
CA LYS A 190 9.31 12.14 3.20
C LYS A 190 8.63 12.79 1.99
N SER A 191 9.36 13.57 1.20
CA SER A 191 8.84 14.21 -0.02
C SER A 191 8.50 13.20 -1.12
N LEU A 192 9.14 12.01 -1.12
CA LEU A 192 8.99 10.98 -2.15
C LEU A 192 9.19 11.53 -3.58
N ASP A 193 10.11 12.49 -3.75
CA ASP A 193 10.37 13.20 -5.01
C ASP A 193 11.39 12.50 -5.92
N GLY A 194 11.72 11.26 -5.61
CA GLY A 194 12.73 10.47 -6.33
C GLY A 194 14.18 10.86 -6.03
N ARG A 195 14.43 11.89 -5.22
CA ARG A 195 15.79 12.36 -4.91
C ARG A 195 16.31 11.71 -3.64
N ASN A 196 17.62 11.49 -3.59
CA ASN A 196 18.32 10.94 -2.42
C ASN A 196 17.75 9.58 -1.95
N MET A 197 17.22 8.80 -2.88
CA MET A 197 16.77 7.44 -2.60
C MET A 197 17.99 6.49 -2.55
N LYS A 198 17.93 5.52 -1.63
CA LYS A 198 18.94 4.48 -1.49
C LYS A 198 18.27 3.13 -1.29
N MET A 199 18.86 2.05 -1.77
CA MET A 199 18.34 0.70 -1.61
C MET A 199 19.35 -0.21 -0.91
N CYS A 200 18.86 -1.23 -0.23
CA CYS A 200 19.71 -2.33 0.22
C CYS A 200 20.04 -3.24 -0.97
N ASN A 201 21.32 -3.33 -1.34
CA ASN A 201 21.78 -4.26 -2.37
C ASN A 201 21.95 -5.68 -1.84
N GLU A 202 22.25 -6.62 -2.73
CA GLU A 202 22.42 -8.05 -2.40
C GLU A 202 23.58 -8.32 -1.43
N GLN A 203 24.57 -7.42 -1.37
CA GLN A 203 25.69 -7.47 -0.42
C GLN A 203 25.31 -6.93 0.98
N GLY A 204 24.05 -6.55 1.20
CA GLY A 204 23.59 -6.00 2.48
C GLY A 204 24.10 -4.58 2.73
N GLN A 205 24.43 -3.82 1.68
CA GLN A 205 24.90 -2.44 1.76
C GLN A 205 23.79 -1.49 1.30
N LEU A 206 23.76 -0.29 1.90
CA LEU A 206 22.88 0.78 1.46
C LEU A 206 23.55 1.58 0.33
N VAL A 207 23.00 1.51 -0.88
CA VAL A 207 23.57 2.16 -2.08
C VAL A 207 22.59 3.12 -2.72
N SER A 208 23.10 4.21 -3.29
CA SER A 208 22.29 5.12 -4.12
C SER A 208 21.98 4.47 -5.47
N PHE A 209 20.88 4.87 -6.09
CA PHE A 209 20.47 4.43 -7.43
C PHE A 209 19.77 5.57 -8.17
#